data_AF-A0A0D3AGV2-F1
#
_entry.id   AF-A0A0D3AGV2-F1
#
_cell.length_a   1.000
_cell.length_b   1.000
_cell.length_c   1.000
_cell.angle_alpha   90.00
_cell.angle_beta   90.00
_cell.angle_gamma   90.00
#
_symmetry.space_group_name_H-M   'P 1'
#
loop_
_entity.id
_entity.type
_entity.pdbx_description
1 polymer ?
#
loop_
_entity_poly.entity_id
_entity_poly.type
_entity_poly.pdbx_seq_one_letter_code
_entity_poly.pdbx_strand_id
1 'polypeptide(L)' 'MMQAAETRVFGHTQKGGTAAVMQSAATANKSGGFVQQGDATDVAAEHGVTVAQTDVPGARVTTEFVGGQVTRDHF' A
#
# COMPACT_ATOMS: atom_id res chain seq x y z
N MET A 1 3.49 -5.91 -8.10
CA MET A 1 2.12 -6.47 -8.14
C MET A 1 1.28 -5.89 -9.28
N MET A 2 1.00 -4.59 -9.30
CA MET A 2 0.11 -3.97 -10.30
C MET A 2 0.54 -4.10 -11.76
N GLN A 3 1.80 -3.79 -12.09
CA GLN A 3 2.29 -3.97 -13.48
C GLN A 3 2.16 -5.42 -13.95
N ALA A 4 2.42 -6.38 -13.06
CA ALA A 4 2.30 -7.81 -13.38
C ALA A 4 0.83 -8.21 -13.58
N ALA A 5 -0.10 -7.66 -12.80
CA ALA A 5 -1.53 -7.87 -13.01
C ALA A 5 -1.98 -7.31 -14.37
N GLU A 6 -1.58 -6.07 -14.71
CA GLU A 6 -1.90 -5.49 -16.02
C GLU A 6 -1.29 -6.29 -17.17
N THR A 7 -0.03 -6.70 -17.05
CA THR A 7 0.63 -7.53 -18.06
C THR A 7 -0.06 -8.89 -18.22
N ARG A 8 -0.55 -9.49 -17.13
CA ARG A 8 -1.30 -10.76 -17.20
C ARG A 8 -2.65 -10.63 -17.91
N VAL A 9 -3.32 -9.50 -17.77
CA VAL A 9 -4.65 -9.28 -18.35
C VAL A 9 -4.58 -8.71 -19.76
N PHE A 10 -3.68 -7.75 -20.00
CA PHE A 10 -3.60 -6.97 -21.23
C PHE A 10 -2.36 -7.30 -22.08
N GLY A 11 -1.46 -8.17 -21.60
CA GLY A 11 -0.20 -8.51 -22.28
C GLY A 11 0.89 -7.43 -22.18
N HIS A 12 0.56 -6.27 -21.63
CA HIS A 12 1.46 -5.14 -21.43
C HIS A 12 0.94 -4.25 -20.30
N THR A 13 1.81 -3.41 -19.74
CA THR A 13 1.41 -2.36 -18.79
C THR A 13 0.68 -1.26 -19.54
N GLN A 14 -0.46 -0.80 -19.01
CA GLN A 14 -1.26 0.22 -19.67
C GLN A 14 -0.72 1.61 -19.38
N LYS A 15 -0.52 2.43 -20.42
CA LYS A 15 -0.19 3.85 -20.24
C LYS A 15 -1.37 4.56 -19.60
N GLY A 16 -1.13 5.23 -18.47
CA GLY A 16 -2.20 5.85 -17.67
C GLY A 16 -3.09 4.85 -16.93
N GLY A 17 -2.78 3.55 -16.99
CA GLY A 17 -3.46 2.52 -16.20
C GLY A 17 -3.11 2.60 -14.72
N THR A 18 -3.75 1.73 -13.93
CA THR A 18 -3.60 1.71 -12.47
C THR A 18 -2.14 1.57 -12.02
N ALA A 19 -1.34 0.78 -12.74
CA ALA A 19 0.08 0.66 -12.44
C ALA A 19 0.84 1.99 -12.67
N ALA A 20 0.55 2.71 -13.75
CA ALA A 20 1.17 3.99 -14.06
C ALA A 20 0.76 5.08 -13.05
N VAL A 21 -0.52 5.13 -12.66
CA VAL A 21 -1.04 6.05 -11.64
C VAL A 21 -0.38 5.79 -10.28
N MET A 22 -0.27 4.53 -9.86
CA MET A 22 0.40 4.20 -8.60
C MET A 22 1.89 4.55 -8.62
N GLN A 23 2.58 4.39 -9.75
CA GLN A 23 3.97 4.82 -9.88
C GLN A 23 4.12 6.34 -9.80
N SER A 24 3.21 7.09 -10.44
CA SER A 24 3.18 8.54 -10.36
C SER A 24 2.94 9.02 -8.92
N ALA A 25 1.95 8.44 -8.22
CA ALA A 25 1.67 8.73 -6.83
C ALA A 25 2.87 8.42 -5.92
N ALA A 26 3.52 7.26 -6.08
CA ALA A 26 4.72 6.93 -5.32
C ALA A 26 5.88 7.91 -5.57
N THR A 27 6.03 8.37 -6.82
CA THR A 27 7.05 9.37 -7.19
C THR A 27 6.75 10.72 -6.57
N ALA A 28 5.49 11.15 -6.62
CA ALA A 28 5.03 12.39 -5.98
C ALA A 28 5.22 12.34 -4.46
N ASN A 29 4.93 11.19 -3.83
CA ASN A 29 5.11 11.02 -2.39
C ASN A 29 6.59 11.14 -1.97
N LYS A 30 7.50 10.56 -2.77
CA LYS A 30 8.95 10.71 -2.54
C LYS A 30 9.42 12.15 -2.76
N SER A 31 8.99 12.78 -3.85
CA SER A 31 9.38 14.16 -4.16
C SER A 31 8.82 15.15 -3.13
N GLY A 32 7.64 14.87 -2.56
CA GLY A 32 7.03 15.68 -1.51
C GLY A 32 7.56 15.39 -0.11
N GLY A 33 8.48 14.43 0.05
CA GLY A 33 9.04 14.06 1.35
C GLY A 33 8.08 13.31 2.26
N PHE A 34 6.92 12.86 1.75
CA PHE A 34 5.95 12.07 2.49
C PHE A 34 6.41 10.62 2.71
N VAL A 35 7.31 10.13 1.83
CA VAL A 35 7.93 8.81 1.92
C VAL A 35 9.40 8.91 1.52
N GLN A 36 10.30 8.40 2.35
CA GLN A 36 11.73 8.29 2.12
C GLN A 36 12.17 6.82 2.07
N GLN A 37 13.35 6.58 1.51
CA GLN A 37 13.93 5.25 1.48
C GLN A 37 14.35 4.86 2.89
N GLY A 38 13.73 3.80 3.44
CA GLY A 38 13.95 3.40 4.83
C GLY A 38 12.91 3.91 5.83
N ASP A 39 11.83 4.55 5.37
CA ASP A 39 10.69 4.92 6.24
C ASP A 39 9.96 3.70 6.82
N ALA A 40 10.19 2.51 6.27
CA ALA A 40 9.75 1.27 6.89
C ALA A 40 10.60 1.01 8.14
N THR A 41 9.96 0.82 9.30
CA THR A 41 10.64 0.33 10.50
C THR A 41 11.25 -1.05 10.22
N ASP A 42 12.35 -1.41 10.90
CA ASP A 42 13.00 -2.73 10.71
C ASP A 42 12.00 -3.89 10.83
N VAL A 43 11.06 -3.80 11.79
CA VAL A 43 10.00 -4.81 11.96
C VAL A 43 9.05 -4.83 10.76
N ALA A 44 8.62 -3.68 10.24
CA ALA A 44 7.77 -3.62 9.05
C ALA A 44 8.49 -4.07 7.78
N ALA A 45 9.80 -3.80 7.67
CA ALA A 45 10.62 -4.19 6.54
C ALA A 45 10.91 -5.71 6.53
N GLU A 46 11.19 -6.30 7.69
CA GLU A 46 11.53 -7.72 7.83
C GLU A 46 10.30 -8.62 7.92
N HIS A 47 9.27 -8.21 8.65
CA HIS A 47 8.12 -9.05 8.97
C HIS A 47 6.84 -8.62 8.23
N GLY A 48 6.90 -7.53 7.47
CA GLY A 48 5.79 -7.03 6.67
C GLY A 48 4.70 -6.32 7.49
N VAL A 49 3.78 -5.70 6.75
CA VAL A 49 2.60 -5.03 7.28
C VAL A 49 1.36 -5.66 6.64
N THR A 50 0.37 -6.01 7.45
CA THR A 50 -0.95 -6.45 6.98
C THR A 50 -1.99 -5.46 7.46
N VAL A 51 -2.89 -5.04 6.59
CA VAL A 51 -4.01 -4.16 6.94
C VAL A 51 -5.31 -4.92 6.72
N ALA A 52 -6.14 -4.99 7.75
CA ALA A 52 -7.49 -5.53 7.69
C ALA A 52 -8.50 -4.39 7.80
N GLN A 53 -9.50 -4.41 6.92
CA GLN A 53 -10.58 -3.44 6.94
C GLN A 53 -11.90 -4.16 7.23
N THR A 54 -12.62 -3.68 8.23
CA THR A 54 -13.92 -4.23 8.63
C THR A 54 -14.98 -3.13 8.52
N ASP A 55 -15.94 -3.33 7.64
CA ASP A 55 -17.10 -2.45 7.53
C ASP A 55 -18.09 -2.78 8.66
N VAL A 56 -18.46 -1.76 9.45
CA VAL A 56 -19.49 -1.84 10.48
C VAL A 56 -20.61 -0.84 10.16
N PRO A 57 -21.84 -1.01 10.65
CA PRO A 57 -22.89 -0.02 10.43
C PRO A 57 -22.44 1.38 10.88
N GLY A 58 -22.33 2.31 9.93
CA GLY A 58 -21.96 3.71 10.19
C GLY A 58 -20.47 4.02 10.27
N ALA A 59 -19.57 3.03 10.15
CA ALA A 59 -18.12 3.28 10.19
C ALA A 59 -17.30 2.21 9.44
N ARG A 60 -16.01 2.47 9.28
CA ARG A 60 -15.07 1.54 8.63
C ARG A 60 -13.84 1.42 9.52
N VAL A 61 -13.73 0.29 10.21
CA VAL A 61 -12.61 0.03 11.10
C VAL A 61 -11.43 -0.47 10.28
N THR A 62 -10.28 0.19 10.43
CA THR A 62 -9.01 -0.24 9.84
C THR A 62 -8.08 -0.70 10.96
N THR A 63 -7.64 -1.96 10.88
CA THR A 63 -6.69 -2.57 11.81
C THR A 63 -5.39 -2.87 11.09
N GLU A 64 -4.29 -2.35 11.62
CA GLU A 64 -2.94 -2.55 11.08
C GLU A 64 -2.13 -3.52 11.96
N PHE A 65 -1.49 -4.48 11.32
CA PHE A 65 -0.59 -5.45 11.93
C PHE A 65 0.83 -5.25 11.40
N VAL A 66 1.80 -5.05 12.30
CA VAL A 66 3.23 -5.01 11.99
C VAL A 66 3.87 -6.25 12.60
N GLY A 67 4.51 -7.08 11.77
CA GLY A 67 5.07 -8.36 12.22
C GLY A 67 4.09 -9.32 12.91
N GLY A 68 2.81 -9.25 12.53
CA GLY A 68 1.74 -10.08 13.11
C GLY A 68 1.13 -9.53 14.41
N GLN A 69 1.57 -8.36 14.88
CA GLN A 69 1.03 -7.71 16.08
C GLN A 69 0.20 -6.47 15.73
N VAL A 70 -0.96 -6.32 16.37
CA VAL A 70 -1.81 -5.12 16.20
C VAL A 70 -1.06 -3.89 16.67
N THR A 71 -0.92 -2.92 15.79
CA THR A 71 -0.16 -1.69 16.06
C THR A 71 -1.04 -0.44 16.02
N ARG A 72 -2.21 -0.50 15.37
CA ARG A 72 -3.18 0.60 15.31
C ARG A 72 -4.60 0.10 14.99
N ASP A 73 -5.57 0.62 15.74
CA ASP A 73 -7.01 0.51 15.45
C ASP A 73 -7.58 1.94 15.30
N HIS A 74 -8.27 2.22 14.19
CA HIS A 74 -8.95 3.50 13.94
C HIS A 74 -10.34 3.30 13.32
N PHE A 75 -11.27 4.20 13.66
CA PHE A 75 -12.69 4.23 13.24
C PHE A 75 -12.95 5.15 12.04
#